data_AF-A0A1F0U9K6-F1
#
_entry.id   AF-A0A1F0U9K6-F1
#
_cell.length_a   1.000
_cell.length_b   1.000
_cell.length_c   1.000
_cell.angle_alpha   90.00
_cell.angle_beta   90.00
_cell.angle_gamma   90.00
#
_symmetry.space_group_name_H-M   'P 1'
#
loop_
_entity.id
_entity.type
_entity.pdbx_description
1 polymer ?
#
loop_
_entity_poly.entity_id
_entity_poly.type
_entity_poly.pdbx_seq_one_letter_code
_entity_poly.pdbx_strand_id
1 'polypeptide(L)'
;MRTLHINKENVFCDFEKLSKTWETSSNIAIRLDVEQTDVGPIVKELLGKLPNDLAYCIMSEIAEFEHLDAELMRLIYNTGDTGCKVAICLRDDLLQDLKKCCKQSNDINVQEHRDNKR
;
A
#
# COMPACT_ATOMS: atom_id res chain seq x y z
N MET A 1 11.20 7.42 -17.27
CA MET A 1 10.26 7.21 -16.16
C MET A 1 10.24 8.47 -15.32
N ARG A 2 9.08 9.08 -15.09
CA ARG A 2 8.95 10.21 -14.14
C ARG A 2 8.77 9.63 -12.73
N THR A 3 9.17 10.37 -11.70
CA THR A 3 8.95 9.97 -10.31
C THR A 3 8.04 10.98 -9.62
N LEU A 4 6.96 10.48 -9.03
CA LEU A 4 6.09 11.22 -8.13
C LEU A 4 6.61 11.02 -6.71
N HIS A 5 7.11 12.10 -6.11
CA HIS A 5 7.58 12.06 -4.73
C HIS A 5 6.39 12.19 -3.79
N ILE A 6 6.26 11.24 -2.88
CA ILE A 6 5.18 11.19 -1.90
C ILE A 6 5.81 11.40 -0.52
N ASN A 7 5.34 12.40 0.20
CA ASN A 7 5.76 12.68 1.57
C ASN A 7 4.53 13.02 2.41
N LYS A 8 4.72 13.18 3.72
CA LYS A 8 3.62 13.53 4.61
C LYS A 8 2.87 14.78 4.14
N GLU A 9 3.58 15.88 3.94
CA GLU A 9 2.94 17.17 3.63
C GLU A 9 2.05 17.10 2.39
N ASN A 10 2.52 16.47 1.31
CA ASN A 10 1.76 16.43 0.07
C ASN A 10 0.60 15.42 0.10
N VAL A 11 0.67 14.37 0.92
CA VAL A 11 -0.49 13.50 1.18
C VAL A 11 -1.59 14.26 1.92
N PHE A 12 -1.24 15.10 2.90
CA PHE A 12 -2.24 15.84 3.68
C PHE A 12 -2.76 17.10 2.98
N CYS A 13 -1.90 17.80 2.22
CA CYS A 13 -2.24 19.12 1.67
C CYS A 13 -2.52 19.11 0.16
N ASP A 14 -1.90 18.20 -0.61
CA ASP A 14 -1.86 18.26 -2.07
C ASP A 14 -2.36 16.99 -2.77
N PHE A 15 -3.06 16.10 -2.04
CA PHE A 15 -3.41 14.77 -2.55
C PHE A 15 -4.16 14.81 -3.90
N GLU A 16 -5.12 15.71 -4.06
CA GLU A 16 -5.89 15.82 -5.32
C GLU A 16 -4.99 16.15 -6.52
N LYS A 17 -3.98 16.99 -6.32
CA LYS A 17 -3.01 17.35 -7.36
C LYS A 17 -2.10 16.16 -7.68
N LEU A 18 -1.70 15.40 -6.65
CA LEU A 18 -0.93 14.18 -6.84
C LEU A 18 -1.74 13.14 -7.62
N SER A 19 -3.00 12.91 -7.24
CA SER A 19 -3.91 11.96 -7.91
C SER A 19 -4.09 12.32 -9.38
N LYS A 20 -4.35 13.59 -9.68
CA LYS A 20 -4.47 14.05 -11.06
C LYS A 20 -3.19 13.85 -11.86
N THR A 21 -2.03 14.06 -11.24
CA THR A 21 -0.73 13.83 -11.88
C THR A 21 -0.51 12.34 -12.16
N TRP A 22 -0.89 11.48 -11.21
CA TRP A 22 -0.85 10.03 -11.34
C TRP A 22 -1.72 9.53 -12.49
N GLU A 23 -3.01 9.93 -12.52
CA GLU A 23 -3.99 9.50 -13.51
C GLU A 23 -3.65 9.94 -14.95
N THR A 24 -3.01 11.10 -15.11
CA THR A 24 -2.72 11.68 -16.44
C THR A 24 -1.34 11.32 -16.98
N SER A 25 -0.50 10.64 -16.20
CA SER A 25 0.87 10.31 -16.59
C SER A 25 0.99 8.87 -17.05
N SER A 26 1.33 8.65 -18.33
CA SER A 26 1.81 7.36 -18.79
C SER A 26 3.30 7.22 -18.44
N ASN A 27 3.67 6.22 -17.63
CA ASN A 27 5.06 5.93 -17.18
C ASN A 27 5.60 6.82 -16.03
N ILE A 28 4.83 6.88 -14.95
CA ILE A 28 5.23 7.45 -13.66
C ILE A 28 5.38 6.35 -12.61
N ALA A 29 6.36 6.49 -11.72
CA ALA A 29 6.53 5.66 -10.54
C ALA A 29 6.42 6.52 -9.29
N ILE A 30 6.05 5.93 -8.16
CA ILE A 30 6.06 6.62 -6.86
C ILE A 30 7.38 6.39 -6.14
N ARG A 31 7.79 7.38 -5.36
CA ARG A 31 8.88 7.25 -4.38
C ARG A 31 8.38 7.81 -3.05
N LEU A 32 8.36 6.97 -2.03
CA LEU A 32 8.03 7.39 -0.68
C LEU A 32 9.24 8.05 -0.01
N ASP A 33 9.03 9.25 0.49
CA ASP A 33 9.91 10.01 1.38
C ASP A 33 9.13 10.27 2.67
N VAL A 34 8.95 9.19 3.44
CA VAL A 34 8.06 9.11 4.59
C VAL A 34 8.82 8.53 5.77
N GLU A 35 8.79 9.24 6.90
CA GLU A 35 9.36 8.73 8.15
C GLU A 35 8.45 7.67 8.78
N GLN A 36 9.03 6.70 9.48
CA GLN A 36 8.27 5.61 10.13
C GLN A 36 7.18 6.13 11.07
N THR A 37 7.44 7.26 11.76
CA THR A 37 6.50 7.93 12.66
C THR A 37 5.27 8.51 11.95
N ASP A 38 5.38 8.77 10.65
CA ASP A 38 4.31 9.36 9.84
C ASP A 38 3.47 8.31 9.11
N VAL A 39 3.93 7.06 9.03
CA VAL A 39 3.24 5.97 8.33
C VAL A 39 1.81 5.79 8.83
N GLY A 40 1.60 5.72 10.15
CA GLY A 40 0.27 5.56 10.74
C GLY A 40 -0.70 6.69 10.37
N PRO A 41 -0.34 7.97 10.60
CA PRO A 41 -1.11 9.13 10.13
C PRO A 41 -1.40 9.11 8.62
N ILE A 42 -0.40 8.81 7.79
CA ILE A 42 -0.54 8.78 6.33
C ILE A 42 -1.55 7.70 5.91
N VAL A 43 -1.41 6.47 6.40
CA VAL A 43 -2.35 5.38 6.09
C VAL A 43 -3.78 5.79 6.45
N LYS A 44 -3.99 6.40 7.63
CA LYS A 44 -5.32 6.89 8.04
C LYS A 44 -5.88 7.97 7.12
N GLU A 45 -5.06 8.90 6.65
CA GLU A 45 -5.47 9.92 5.68
C GLU A 45 -5.87 9.27 4.35
N LEU A 46 -5.07 8.31 3.85
CA LEU A 46 -5.32 7.61 2.59
C LEU A 46 -6.61 6.77 2.61
N LEU A 47 -6.98 6.21 3.76
CA LEU A 47 -8.28 5.52 3.91
C LEU A 47 -9.45 6.44 3.59
N GLY A 48 -9.35 7.73 3.95
CA GLY A 48 -10.36 8.74 3.63
C GLY A 48 -10.41 9.13 2.16
N LYS A 49 -9.44 8.69 1.35
CA LYS A 49 -9.37 8.93 -0.10
C LYS A 49 -9.81 7.73 -0.92
N LEU A 50 -10.10 6.59 -0.32
CA LEU A 50 -10.53 5.41 -1.06
C LEU A 50 -11.91 5.64 -1.70
N PRO A 51 -12.19 5.09 -2.91
CA PRO A 51 -11.33 4.20 -3.70
C PRO A 51 -10.49 4.95 -4.76
N ASN A 52 -9.39 5.59 -4.34
CA ASN A 52 -8.47 6.28 -5.24
C ASN A 52 -7.25 5.41 -5.57
N ASP A 53 -6.89 5.36 -6.86
CA ASP A 53 -5.81 4.52 -7.37
C ASP A 53 -4.45 4.89 -6.76
N LEU A 54 -4.12 6.19 -6.70
CA LEU A 54 -2.89 6.65 -6.07
C LEU A 54 -2.86 6.30 -4.57
N ALA A 55 -4.01 6.39 -3.88
CA ALA A 55 -4.07 6.01 -2.47
C ALA A 55 -3.74 4.53 -2.26
N TYR A 56 -4.29 3.64 -3.11
CA TYR A 56 -3.93 2.22 -3.09
C TYR A 56 -2.46 1.98 -3.39
N CYS A 57 -1.89 2.65 -4.40
CA CYS A 57 -0.47 2.51 -4.72
C CYS A 57 0.43 2.97 -3.56
N ILE A 58 0.11 4.09 -2.90
CA ILE A 58 0.89 4.54 -1.73
C ILE A 58 0.77 3.53 -0.59
N MET A 59 -0.44 3.01 -0.33
CA MET A 59 -0.66 2.01 0.72
C MET A 59 0.06 0.69 0.43
N SER A 60 0.16 0.25 -0.83
CA SER A 60 0.88 -0.97 -1.19
C SER A 60 2.39 -0.82 -0.98
N GLU A 61 2.98 0.32 -1.31
CA GLU A 61 4.40 0.58 -1.02
C GLU A 61 4.67 0.66 0.49
N ILE A 62 3.78 1.28 1.27
CA ILE A 62 3.87 1.30 2.74
C ILE A 62 3.79 -0.13 3.29
N ALA A 63 2.99 -1.00 2.68
CA ALA A 63 2.86 -2.40 3.10
C ALA A 63 4.17 -3.19 3.01
N GLU A 64 5.17 -2.69 2.29
CA GLU A 64 6.49 -3.31 2.17
C GLU A 64 7.50 -2.80 3.22
N PHE A 65 7.17 -1.76 3.99
CA PHE A 65 8.08 -1.22 5.00
C PHE A 65 8.44 -2.24 6.08
N GLU A 66 9.72 -2.36 6.42
CA GLU A 66 10.15 -3.19 7.55
C GLU A 66 9.51 -2.67 8.86
N HIS A 67 9.21 -3.59 9.77
CA HIS A 67 8.64 -3.27 11.10
C HIS A 67 7.33 -2.45 11.06
N LEU A 68 6.52 -2.60 10.00
CA LEU A 68 5.17 -2.05 9.95
C LEU A 68 4.34 -2.63 11.10
N ASP A 69 3.58 -1.77 11.79
CA ASP A 69 2.76 -2.19 12.93
C ASP A 69 1.70 -3.23 12.53
N ALA A 70 1.43 -4.17 13.43
CA ALA A 70 0.51 -5.28 13.22
C ALA A 70 -0.93 -4.81 12.91
N GLU A 71 -1.41 -3.75 13.54
CA GLU A 71 -2.73 -3.18 13.26
C GLU A 71 -2.75 -2.52 11.90
N LEU A 72 -1.68 -1.81 11.52
CA LEU A 72 -1.55 -1.21 10.19
C LEU A 72 -1.49 -2.27 9.09
N MET A 73 -0.77 -3.39 9.29
CA MET A 73 -0.75 -4.51 8.33
C MET A 73 -2.17 -5.04 8.08
N ARG A 74 -2.94 -5.27 9.15
CA ARG A 74 -4.33 -5.73 9.06
C ARG A 74 -5.22 -4.72 8.36
N LEU A 75 -5.05 -3.45 8.72
CA LEU A 75 -5.83 -2.35 8.15
C LEU A 75 -5.62 -2.30 6.64
N ILE A 76 -4.37 -2.22 6.18
CA ILE A 76 -4.00 -2.20 4.76
C ILE A 76 -4.52 -3.44 4.04
N TYR A 77 -4.37 -4.64 4.60
CA TYR A 77 -4.87 -5.87 3.97
C TYR A 77 -6.40 -5.86 3.77
N ASN A 78 -7.14 -5.38 4.76
CA ASN A 78 -8.61 -5.44 4.75
C ASN A 78 -9.24 -4.35 3.87
N THR A 79 -8.64 -3.15 3.83
CA THR A 79 -9.20 -2.01 3.10
C THR A 79 -8.55 -1.78 1.74
N GLY A 80 -7.33 -2.29 1.56
CA GLY A 80 -6.56 -2.11 0.35
C GLY A 80 -7.05 -2.96 -0.82
N ASP A 81 -6.54 -2.62 -1.99
CA ASP A 81 -6.78 -3.32 -3.25
C ASP A 81 -5.93 -4.61 -3.35
N THR A 82 -5.91 -5.20 -4.54
CA THR A 82 -5.08 -6.37 -4.82
C THR A 82 -3.60 -6.09 -4.58
N GLY A 83 -3.08 -4.91 -4.98
CA GLY A 83 -1.69 -4.53 -4.75
C GLY A 83 -1.32 -4.54 -3.27
N CYS A 84 -2.15 -3.91 -2.45
CA CYS A 84 -1.99 -3.91 -0.99
C CYS A 84 -1.98 -5.33 -0.40
N LYS A 85 -2.91 -6.20 -0.84
CA LYS A 85 -3.00 -7.58 -0.33
C LYS A 85 -1.80 -8.42 -0.73
N VAL A 86 -1.35 -8.30 -1.98
CA VAL A 86 -0.14 -8.99 -2.47
C VAL A 86 1.07 -8.55 -1.66
N ALA A 87 1.29 -7.24 -1.48
CA ALA A 87 2.40 -6.70 -0.70
C ALA A 87 2.42 -7.25 0.73
N ILE A 88 1.28 -7.21 1.44
CA ILE A 88 1.17 -7.80 2.79
C ILE A 88 1.46 -9.30 2.77
N CYS A 89 0.87 -10.06 1.84
CA CYS A 89 1.03 -11.51 1.77
C CYS A 89 2.43 -11.98 1.37
N LEU A 90 3.23 -11.10 0.78
CA LEU A 90 4.63 -11.36 0.45
C LEU A 90 5.59 -11.08 1.60
N ARG A 91 5.16 -10.52 2.74
CA ARG A 91 6.06 -10.27 3.87
C ARG A 91 6.45 -11.56 4.60
N ASP A 92 7.66 -11.59 5.18
CA ASP A 92 8.13 -12.74 5.98
C ASP A 92 7.71 -12.67 7.46
N ASP A 93 7.49 -11.45 7.97
CA ASP A 93 7.08 -11.16 9.35
C ASP A 93 5.54 -11.18 9.56
N LEU A 94 4.80 -11.78 8.61
CA LEU A 94 3.35 -11.90 8.67
C LEU A 94 2.84 -12.54 9.97
N LEU A 95 1.83 -11.89 10.55
CA LEU A 95 1.03 -12.40 11.67
C LEU A 95 0.27 -13.67 11.27
N GLN A 96 0.01 -14.57 12.22
CA GLN A 96 -0.62 -15.87 11.95
C GLN A 96 -2.03 -15.77 11.35
N ASP A 97 -2.80 -14.78 11.79
CA ASP A 97 -4.13 -14.50 11.24
C ASP A 97 -4.04 -14.04 9.78
N LEU A 98 -3.14 -13.11 9.46
CA LEU A 98 -2.91 -12.68 8.08
C LEU A 98 -2.36 -13.81 7.19
N LYS A 99 -1.49 -14.68 7.71
CA LYS A 99 -1.05 -15.90 7.00
C LYS A 99 -2.23 -16.78 6.60
N LYS A 100 -3.23 -16.91 7.47
CA LYS A 100 -4.45 -17.68 7.17
C LYS A 100 -5.28 -16.97 6.11
N CYS A 101 -5.47 -15.65 6.22
CA CYS A 101 -6.19 -14.85 5.23
C CYS A 101 -5.54 -14.96 3.84
N CYS A 102 -4.21 -14.80 3.74
CA CYS A 102 -3.48 -14.94 2.48
C CYS A 102 -3.63 -16.32 1.85
N LYS A 103 -3.58 -17.40 2.67
CA LYS A 103 -3.78 -18.78 2.19
C LYS A 103 -5.19 -19.05 1.66
N GLN A 104 -6.18 -18.32 2.19
CA GLN A 104 -7.60 -18.48 1.87
C GLN A 104 -8.10 -17.40 0.89
N SER A 105 -7.21 -16.52 0.41
CA SER A 105 -7.58 -15.45 -0.49
C SER A 105 -8.10 -16.03 -1.80
N ASN A 106 -9.23 -15.52 -2.28
CA ASN A 106 -9.77 -15.84 -3.61
C ASN A 106 -9.21 -14.92 -4.71
N ASP A 107 -8.32 -13.98 -4.35
CA ASP A 107 -7.63 -13.12 -5.31
C ASP A 107 -6.54 -13.93 -6.02
N ILE A 108 -6.72 -14.13 -7.33
CA ILE A 108 -5.81 -14.93 -8.17
C ILE A 108 -4.39 -14.36 -8.09
N ASN A 109 -4.22 -13.04 -8.08
CA ASN A 109 -2.89 -12.44 -8.02
C ASN A 109 -2.20 -12.74 -6.69
N VAL A 110 -2.95 -12.74 -5.58
CA VAL A 110 -2.42 -13.14 -4.25
C VAL A 110 -2.00 -14.61 -4.26
N GLN A 111 -2.77 -15.49 -4.90
CA GLN A 111 -2.44 -16.91 -5.01
C GLN A 111 -1.17 -17.13 -5.84
N GLU A 112 -1.09 -16.53 -7.04
CA GLU A 112 0.04 -16.65 -7.96
C GLU A 112 1.36 -16.16 -7.33
N HIS A 113 1.35 -14.97 -6.74
CA HIS A 113 2.56 -14.40 -6.12
C HIS A 113 3.01 -15.21 -4.90
N ARG A 114 2.07 -15.78 -4.14
CA ARG A 114 2.40 -16.65 -3.01
C ARG A 114 3.06 -17.95 -3.46
N ASP A 115 2.57 -18.58 -4.53
CA ASP A 115 3.11 -19.86 -5.02
C ASP A 115 4.50 -19.68 -5.64
N ASN A 116 4.79 -18.52 -6.23
CA ASN A 116 6.14 -18.17 -6.72
C ASN A 116 7.16 -17.88 -5.61
N LYS A 117 6.73 -17.66 -4.36
CA LYS A 117 7.63 -17.45 -3.20
C LYS A 117 8.11 -18.77 -2.58
N ARG A 118 7.56 -19.92 -2.97
CA ARG A 118 7.91 -21.26 -2.44
C ARG A 118 9.08 -21.89 -3.16
#